data_AF-A0AAV6C5L7-F1
#
_entry.id   AF-A0AAV6C5L7-F1
#
_cell.length_a   1.000
_cell.length_b   1.000
_cell.length_c   1.000
_cell.angle_alpha   90.00
_cell.angle_beta   90.00
_cell.angle_gamma   90.00
#
_symmetry.space_group_name_H-M   'P 1'
#
loop_
_entity.id
_entity.type
_entity.pdbx_description
1 polymer ?
#
loop_
_entity_poly.entity_id
_entity_poly.type
_entity_poly.pdbx_seq_one_letter_code
_entity_poly.pdbx_strand_id
1 'polypeptide(L)'
;MLRFTRDCLLSPPATSSQDKKDKYVYLEGFLLHYRNLIEFFGKQKPGEGDLSIHHPEAVWPIRRPGGPDLEFMRVPDLWEKYDTYDNVGSISKYLHHCTEQRTEAKSWNVQEMFEELRPAIERFESLLPEYTLSGSKANRREIRADQTLDGHSTY
;
A
#
# COMPACT_ATOMS: atom_id res chain seq x y z
N MET A 1 4.97 5.23 -0.22
CA MET A 1 6.20 4.57 -0.66
C MET A 1 6.16 4.11 -2.11
N LEU A 2 5.13 3.37 -2.56
CA LEU A 2 5.05 2.90 -3.96
C LEU A 2 5.25 4.01 -5.02
N ARG A 3 4.51 5.13 -4.90
CA ARG A 3 4.63 6.30 -5.81
C ARG A 3 6.03 6.91 -5.76
N PHE A 4 6.58 7.07 -4.55
CA PHE A 4 7.91 7.64 -4.33
C PHE A 4 9.01 6.79 -5.00
N THR A 5 9.02 5.48 -4.77
CA THR A 5 10.05 4.61 -5.36
C THR A 5 9.93 4.52 -6.88
N ARG A 6 8.69 4.52 -7.42
CA ARG A 6 8.45 4.67 -8.87
C ARG A 6 9.07 5.97 -9.40
N ASP A 7 8.79 7.11 -8.77
CA ASP A 7 9.27 8.41 -9.25
C ASP A 7 10.80 8.48 -9.24
N CYS A 8 11.46 7.91 -8.23
CA CYS A 8 12.92 7.78 -8.19
C CYS A 8 13.46 6.88 -9.31
N LEU A 9 12.75 5.80 -9.68
CA LEU A 9 13.17 4.87 -10.74
C LEU A 9 13.00 5.47 -12.15
N LEU A 10 11.96 6.28 -12.35
CA LEU A 10 11.65 6.94 -13.63
C LEU A 10 12.38 8.28 -13.82
N SER A 11 12.99 8.80 -12.76
CA SER A 11 13.85 9.97 -12.84
C SER A 11 15.03 9.73 -13.80
N PRO A 12 15.55 10.81 -14.44
CA PRO A 12 16.58 10.70 -15.47
C PRO A 12 17.77 9.81 -15.07
N PRO A 13 18.40 9.12 -16.04
CA PRO A 13 19.49 8.21 -15.77
C PRO A 13 20.64 8.95 -15.10
N ALA A 14 21.08 8.38 -14.00
CA ALA A 14 21.97 9.04 -13.09
C ALA A 14 23.44 8.83 -13.48
N THR A 15 24.27 9.82 -13.21
CA THR A 15 25.63 9.93 -13.75
C THR A 15 26.69 9.26 -12.87
N SER A 16 26.37 8.88 -11.62
CA SER A 16 27.33 8.30 -10.69
C SER A 16 27.06 6.83 -10.35
N SER A 17 28.06 6.15 -9.76
CA SER A 17 27.94 4.77 -9.27
C SER A 17 27.06 4.65 -8.02
N GLN A 18 26.98 5.70 -7.20
CA GLN A 18 26.09 5.76 -6.05
C GLN A 18 24.63 5.72 -6.50
N ASP A 19 24.29 6.50 -7.53
CA ASP A 19 22.93 6.53 -8.05
C ASP A 19 22.47 5.19 -8.65
N LYS A 20 23.41 4.38 -9.16
CA LYS A 20 23.11 3.01 -9.61
C LYS A 20 22.74 2.08 -8.45
N LYS A 21 23.37 2.23 -7.28
CA LYS A 21 23.02 1.46 -6.07
C LYS A 21 21.66 1.89 -5.53
N ASP A 22 21.39 3.19 -5.54
CA ASP A 22 20.12 3.74 -5.08
C ASP A 22 18.95 3.20 -5.93
N LYS A 23 19.15 3.01 -7.25
CA LYS A 23 18.14 2.35 -8.12
C LYS A 23 17.76 0.94 -7.68
N TYR A 24 18.71 0.13 -7.18
CA TYR A 24 18.36 -1.20 -6.67
C TYR A 24 17.51 -1.11 -5.41
N VAL A 25 17.84 -0.20 -4.49
CA VAL A 25 17.07 0.04 -3.28
C VAL A 25 15.64 0.52 -3.63
N TYR A 26 15.51 1.44 -4.58
CA TYR A 26 14.19 1.89 -5.04
C TYR A 26 13.41 0.78 -5.73
N LEU A 27 14.06 -0.08 -6.53
CA LEU A 27 13.40 -1.21 -7.17
C LEU A 27 12.89 -2.21 -6.14
N GLU A 28 13.72 -2.61 -5.18
CA GLU A 28 13.31 -3.52 -4.09
C GLU A 28 12.15 -2.90 -3.28
N GLY A 29 12.23 -1.62 -2.95
CA GLY A 29 11.15 -0.90 -2.29
C GLY A 29 9.87 -0.86 -3.11
N PHE A 30 9.96 -0.57 -4.42
CA PHE A 30 8.81 -0.61 -5.32
C PHE A 30 8.16 -1.99 -5.35
N LEU A 31 8.94 -3.03 -5.59
CA LEU A 31 8.47 -4.41 -5.71
C LEU A 31 7.84 -4.90 -4.40
N LEU A 32 8.45 -4.59 -3.25
CA LEU A 32 7.91 -4.94 -1.94
C LEU A 32 6.52 -4.33 -1.72
N HIS A 33 6.39 -3.02 -1.94
CA HIS A 33 5.11 -2.33 -1.77
C HIS A 33 4.07 -2.78 -2.80
N TYR A 34 4.49 -2.98 -4.05
CA TYR A 34 3.62 -3.45 -5.12
C TYR A 34 3.04 -4.81 -4.78
N ARG A 35 3.91 -5.76 -4.42
CA ARG A 35 3.55 -7.12 -4.01
C ARG A 35 2.53 -7.13 -2.88
N ASN A 36 2.75 -6.33 -1.84
CA ASN A 36 1.83 -6.26 -0.70
C ASN A 36 0.45 -5.72 -1.10
N LEU A 37 0.39 -4.80 -2.08
CA LEU A 37 -0.88 -4.25 -2.56
C LEU A 37 -1.62 -5.24 -3.47
N ILE A 38 -0.95 -5.91 -4.41
CA ILE A 38 -1.61 -6.95 -5.22
C ILE A 38 -2.01 -8.16 -4.36
N GLU A 39 -1.31 -8.41 -3.25
CA GLU A 39 -1.75 -9.39 -2.25
C GLU A 39 -3.05 -8.94 -1.58
N PHE A 40 -3.08 -7.70 -1.06
CA PHE A 40 -4.27 -7.13 -0.43
C PHE A 40 -5.49 -7.11 -1.36
N PHE A 41 -5.31 -6.71 -2.62
CA PHE A 41 -6.39 -6.53 -3.58
C PHE A 41 -6.71 -7.77 -4.44
N GLY A 42 -5.79 -8.73 -4.59
CA GLY A 42 -5.91 -9.80 -5.59
C GLY A 42 -5.80 -11.22 -5.04
N LYS A 43 -5.16 -11.43 -3.88
CA LYS A 43 -4.96 -12.79 -3.36
C LYS A 43 -6.25 -13.33 -2.75
N GLN A 44 -6.87 -14.31 -3.43
CA GLN A 44 -8.15 -14.91 -3.01
C GLN A 44 -8.09 -15.59 -1.64
N LYS A 45 -6.94 -16.13 -1.26
CA LYS A 45 -6.70 -16.82 0.01
C LYS A 45 -5.54 -16.12 0.74
N PRO A 46 -5.81 -15.01 1.45
CA PRO A 46 -4.79 -14.32 2.22
C PRO A 46 -4.26 -15.22 3.35
N GLY A 47 -3.06 -14.93 3.86
CA GLY A 47 -2.52 -15.64 5.02
C GLY A 47 -3.35 -15.37 6.28
N GLU A 48 -3.18 -16.21 7.29
CA GLU A 48 -3.83 -16.01 8.58
C GLU A 48 -3.35 -14.70 9.21
N GLY A 49 -4.29 -13.78 9.48
CA GLY A 49 -4.01 -12.46 10.03
C GLY A 49 -3.71 -11.36 9.00
N ASP A 50 -3.62 -11.69 7.71
CA ASP A 50 -3.41 -10.69 6.66
C ASP A 50 -4.70 -9.91 6.39
N LEU A 51 -4.57 -8.59 6.21
CA LEU A 51 -5.65 -7.76 5.71
C LEU A 51 -5.86 -8.04 4.21
N SER A 52 -7.12 -8.07 3.78
CA SER A 52 -7.47 -8.31 2.39
C SER A 52 -8.77 -7.61 2.01
N ILE A 53 -8.91 -7.24 0.75
CA ILE A 53 -10.16 -6.74 0.17
C ILE A 53 -11.27 -7.81 0.19
N HIS A 54 -10.91 -9.09 0.31
CA HIS A 54 -11.86 -10.19 0.48
C HIS A 54 -12.42 -10.28 1.91
N HIS A 55 -11.79 -9.61 2.87
CA HIS A 55 -12.21 -9.51 4.28
C HIS A 55 -12.42 -8.04 4.70
N PRO A 56 -13.34 -7.31 4.04
CA PRO A 56 -13.52 -5.88 4.23
C PRO A 56 -13.89 -5.51 5.68
N GLU A 57 -14.47 -6.43 6.45
CA GLU A 57 -14.76 -6.26 7.88
C GLU A 57 -13.52 -6.06 8.76
N ALA A 58 -12.39 -6.65 8.38
CA ALA A 58 -11.12 -6.47 9.11
C ALA A 58 -10.48 -5.10 8.80
N VAL A 59 -10.70 -4.58 7.59
CA VAL A 59 -10.17 -3.29 7.11
C VAL A 59 -11.03 -2.13 7.60
N TRP A 60 -12.35 -2.28 7.48
CA TRP A 60 -13.36 -1.26 7.79
C TRP A 60 -14.42 -1.80 8.78
N PRO A 61 -14.10 -1.85 10.08
CA PRO A 61 -14.96 -2.47 11.08
C PRO A 61 -16.25 -1.69 11.38
N ILE A 62 -16.27 -0.38 11.11
CA ILE A 62 -17.41 0.51 11.46
C ILE A 62 -18.40 0.61 10.30
N ARG A 63 -17.91 0.97 9.12
CA ARG A 63 -18.72 1.22 7.92
C ARG A 63 -17.96 0.64 6.74
N ARG A 64 -18.62 -0.13 5.88
CA ARG A 64 -17.98 -0.83 4.77
C ARG A 64 -18.27 -0.15 3.43
N PRO A 65 -17.33 -0.15 2.49
CA PRO A 65 -17.60 0.21 1.10
C PRO A 65 -18.70 -0.66 0.49
N GLY A 66 -19.36 -0.15 -0.55
CA GLY A 66 -20.36 -0.92 -1.27
C GLY A 66 -19.76 -2.10 -2.03
N GLY A 67 -20.58 -3.11 -2.32
CA GLY A 67 -20.18 -4.26 -3.15
C GLY A 67 -19.50 -3.88 -4.47
N PRO A 68 -20.01 -2.90 -5.24
CA PRO A 68 -19.37 -2.44 -6.47
C PRO A 68 -17.95 -1.89 -6.27
N ASP A 69 -17.68 -1.23 -5.14
CA ASP A 69 -16.36 -0.66 -4.84
C ASP A 69 -15.36 -1.74 -4.48
N LEU A 70 -15.80 -2.71 -3.67
CA LEU A 70 -14.99 -3.87 -3.32
C LEU A 70 -14.67 -4.70 -4.56
N GLU A 71 -15.64 -4.89 -5.45
CA GLU A 71 -15.42 -5.62 -6.70
C GLU A 71 -14.50 -4.87 -7.65
N PHE A 72 -14.66 -3.55 -7.79
CA PHE A 72 -13.77 -2.72 -8.61
C PHE A 72 -12.31 -2.77 -8.14
N MET A 73 -12.08 -2.81 -6.82
CA MET A 73 -10.75 -2.88 -6.25
C MET A 73 -10.12 -4.29 -6.32
N ARG A 74 -10.89 -5.34 -6.64
CA ARG A 74 -10.34 -6.69 -6.77
C ARG A 74 -9.55 -6.82 -8.06
N VAL A 75 -8.29 -7.22 -7.93
CA VAL A 75 -7.37 -7.40 -9.06
C VAL A 75 -6.66 -8.77 -9.00
N PRO A 76 -7.41 -9.89 -9.03
CA PRO A 76 -6.81 -11.23 -8.94
C PRO A 76 -5.80 -11.48 -10.07
N ASP A 77 -6.07 -10.97 -11.27
CA ASP A 77 -5.20 -11.10 -12.43
C ASP A 77 -3.78 -10.56 -12.17
N LEU A 78 -3.63 -9.50 -11.37
CA LEU A 78 -2.31 -8.95 -11.02
C LEU A 78 -1.56 -9.85 -10.03
N TRP A 79 -2.27 -10.47 -9.08
CA TRP A 79 -1.67 -11.47 -8.21
C TRP A 79 -1.20 -12.69 -9.01
N GLU A 80 -2.05 -13.17 -9.94
CA GLU A 80 -1.73 -14.28 -10.84
C GLU A 80 -0.52 -13.98 -11.73
N LYS A 81 -0.48 -12.77 -12.31
CA LYS A 81 0.61 -12.32 -13.18
C LYS A 81 1.95 -12.21 -12.44
N TYR A 82 1.95 -11.72 -11.20
CA TYR A 82 3.18 -11.24 -10.56
C TYR A 82 3.67 -12.04 -9.35
N ASP A 83 2.83 -12.78 -8.62
CA ASP A 83 3.28 -13.33 -7.33
C ASP A 83 2.74 -14.70 -6.88
N THR A 84 2.28 -15.55 -7.79
CA THR A 84 1.88 -16.92 -7.42
C THR A 84 3.06 -17.80 -7.01
N TYR A 85 2.76 -18.86 -6.25
CA TYR A 85 3.76 -19.80 -5.74
C TYR A 85 4.50 -20.55 -6.86
N ASP A 86 3.82 -20.89 -7.95
CA ASP A 86 4.35 -21.59 -9.12
C ASP A 86 5.09 -20.65 -10.10
N ASN A 87 4.84 -19.34 -10.03
CA ASN A 87 5.52 -18.36 -10.87
C ASN A 87 7.01 -18.22 -10.46
N VAL A 88 7.93 -18.75 -11.27
CA VAL A 88 9.39 -18.60 -11.08
C VAL A 88 9.83 -17.13 -11.24
N GLY A 89 9.04 -16.37 -11.99
CA GLY A 89 9.14 -14.93 -12.16
C GLY A 89 8.73 -14.11 -10.93
N SER A 90 8.15 -14.72 -9.90
CA SER A 90 7.42 -13.99 -8.85
C SER A 90 8.26 -12.96 -8.09
N ILE A 91 7.58 -11.89 -7.68
CA ILE A 91 8.20 -10.79 -6.92
C ILE A 91 8.75 -11.29 -5.58
N SER A 92 7.98 -12.08 -4.84
CA SER A 92 8.35 -12.66 -3.55
C SER A 92 9.62 -13.50 -3.65
N LYS A 93 9.78 -14.29 -4.72
CA LYS A 93 11.02 -15.06 -4.91
C LYS A 93 12.20 -14.17 -5.29
N TYR A 94 11.99 -13.15 -6.13
CA TYR A 94 13.03 -12.18 -6.48
C TYR A 94 13.54 -11.40 -5.25
N LEU A 95 12.63 -10.99 -4.36
CA LEU A 95 12.97 -10.27 -3.12
C LEU A 95 13.66 -11.17 -2.08
N HIS A 96 13.64 -12.49 -2.24
CA HIS A 96 14.28 -13.41 -1.31
C HIS A 96 15.80 -13.41 -1.54
N HIS A 97 16.54 -12.80 -0.62
CA HIS A 97 18.00 -12.60 -0.71
C HIS A 97 18.84 -13.88 -0.82
N CYS A 98 18.35 -15.00 -0.30
CA CYS A 98 19.07 -16.26 -0.22
C CYS A 98 18.53 -17.31 -1.22
N THR A 99 18.31 -16.91 -2.47
CA THR A 99 17.84 -17.81 -3.53
C THR A 99 18.65 -17.64 -4.81
N GLU A 100 18.81 -18.73 -5.57
CA GLU A 100 19.46 -18.70 -6.89
C GLU A 100 18.69 -17.82 -7.89
N GLN A 101 17.39 -17.62 -7.65
CA GLN A 101 16.50 -16.83 -8.51
C GLN A 101 16.78 -15.31 -8.49
N ARG A 102 17.59 -14.84 -7.54
CA ARG A 102 18.06 -13.45 -7.48
C ARG A 102 19.27 -13.18 -8.37
N THR A 103 19.93 -14.23 -8.88
CA THR A 103 21.14 -14.09 -9.71
C THR A 103 20.83 -13.61 -11.13
N GLU A 104 19.59 -13.76 -11.59
CA GLU A 104 19.15 -13.28 -12.90
C GLU A 104 18.64 -11.84 -12.81
N ALA A 105 19.23 -10.96 -13.64
CA ALA A 105 18.75 -9.59 -13.79
C ALA A 105 17.39 -9.59 -14.49
N LYS A 106 16.31 -9.47 -13.71
CA LYS A 106 14.96 -9.28 -14.23
C LYS A 106 14.72 -7.82 -14.61
N SER A 107 14.22 -7.60 -15.82
CA SER A 107 13.71 -6.30 -16.25
C SER A 107 12.27 -6.13 -15.78
N TRP A 108 12.05 -5.29 -14.77
CA TRP A 108 10.70 -4.94 -14.31
C TRP A 108 10.23 -3.66 -15.00
N ASN A 109 9.07 -3.71 -15.67
CA ASN A 109 8.45 -2.50 -16.21
C ASN A 109 7.65 -1.77 -15.12
N VAL A 110 8.37 -1.01 -14.30
CA VAL A 110 7.84 -0.30 -13.12
C VAL A 110 6.66 0.61 -13.47
N GLN A 111 6.73 1.29 -14.63
CA GLN A 111 5.64 2.17 -15.07
C GLN A 111 4.38 1.38 -15.39
N GLU A 112 4.49 0.33 -16.21
CA GLU A 112 3.35 -0.53 -16.56
C GLU A 112 2.73 -1.18 -15.31
N MET A 113 3.56 -1.76 -14.44
CA MET A 113 3.09 -2.35 -13.18
C MET A 113 2.28 -1.34 -12.37
N PHE A 114 2.81 -0.13 -12.18
CA PHE A 114 2.11 0.89 -11.43
C PHE A 114 0.77 1.28 -12.08
N GLU A 115 0.75 1.45 -13.40
CA GLU A 115 -0.46 1.84 -14.13
C GLU A 115 -1.57 0.77 -14.07
N GLU A 116 -1.20 -0.52 -14.08
CA GLU A 116 -2.15 -1.62 -13.93
C GLU A 116 -2.84 -1.61 -12.55
N LEU A 117 -2.10 -1.29 -11.49
CA LEU A 117 -2.62 -1.27 -10.11
C LEU A 117 -3.26 0.07 -9.71
N ARG A 118 -2.88 1.16 -10.37
CA ARG A 118 -3.28 2.54 -10.03
C ARG A 118 -4.79 2.72 -9.84
N PRO A 119 -5.69 2.19 -10.71
CA PRO A 119 -7.13 2.38 -10.54
C PRO A 119 -7.65 1.85 -9.20
N ALA A 120 -7.19 0.67 -8.76
CA ALA A 120 -7.59 0.09 -7.48
C ALA A 120 -7.10 0.94 -6.30
N ILE A 121 -5.85 1.45 -6.36
CA ILE A 121 -5.29 2.34 -5.33
C ILE A 121 -6.10 3.64 -5.25
N GLU A 122 -6.39 4.28 -6.38
CA GLU A 122 -7.13 5.54 -6.41
C GLU A 122 -8.55 5.35 -5.87
N ARG A 123 -9.21 4.24 -6.20
CA ARG A 123 -10.52 3.92 -5.61
C ARG A 123 -10.42 3.71 -4.11
N PHE A 124 -9.44 2.93 -3.64
CA PHE A 124 -9.22 2.70 -2.22
C PHE A 124 -8.98 4.02 -1.46
N GLU A 125 -8.10 4.88 -1.96
CA GLU A 125 -7.79 6.17 -1.35
C GLU A 125 -9.00 7.11 -1.31
N SER A 126 -9.88 7.06 -2.33
CA SER A 126 -11.11 7.85 -2.36
C SER A 126 -12.08 7.52 -1.21
N LEU A 127 -11.95 6.35 -0.60
CA LEU A 127 -12.78 5.88 0.51
C LEU A 127 -12.23 6.33 1.88
N LEU A 128 -10.96 6.71 1.98
CA LEU A 128 -10.30 6.95 3.27
C LEU A 128 -10.78 8.17 4.10
N PRO A 129 -11.44 9.22 3.53
CA PRO A 129 -12.07 10.26 4.35
C PRO A 129 -13.38 9.81 5.01
N GLU A 130 -14.10 8.88 4.38
CA GLU A 130 -15.46 8.46 4.80
C GLU A 130 -15.44 7.17 5.64
N TYR A 131 -14.43 6.33 5.42
CA TYR A 131 -14.29 5.03 6.04
C TYR A 131 -13.02 5.03 6.89
N THR A 132 -13.14 5.41 8.17
CA THR A 132 -12.03 5.39 9.12
C THR A 132 -11.43 3.99 9.17
N LEU A 133 -10.19 3.87 8.70
CA LEU A 133 -9.37 2.71 8.95
C LEU A 133 -9.23 2.53 10.46
N SER A 134 -9.25 1.28 10.92
CA SER A 134 -8.96 0.93 12.31
C SER A 134 -7.72 1.70 12.80
N GLY A 135 -7.91 2.67 13.69
CA GLY A 135 -6.82 3.46 14.29
C GLY A 135 -7.12 4.94 14.54
N SER A 136 -8.01 5.59 13.78
CA SER A 136 -8.33 7.00 14.01
C SER A 136 -9.53 7.16 14.94
N LYS A 137 -9.33 6.89 16.24
CA LYS A 137 -10.11 7.63 17.25
C LYS A 137 -9.64 9.07 17.17
N ALA A 138 -10.25 9.85 16.29
CA ALA A 138 -10.13 11.29 16.28
C ALA A 138 -10.54 11.78 17.66
N ASN A 139 -9.55 12.05 18.51
CA ASN A 139 -9.68 12.71 19.80
C ASN A 139 -10.08 14.17 19.52
N ARG A 140 -11.33 14.39 19.08
CA ARG A 140 -11.93 15.71 19.08
C ARG A 140 -12.30 16.00 20.54
N ARG A 141 -11.29 16.35 21.35
CA ARG A 141 -11.52 17.03 22.62
C ARG A 141 -12.22 18.34 22.27
N GLU A 142 -13.52 18.39 22.51
CA GLU A 142 -14.23 19.65 22.64
C GLU A 142 -13.53 20.45 23.72
N ILE A 143 -12.85 21.52 23.31
CA ILE A 143 -12.41 22.57 24.23
C ILE A 143 -13.70 23.27 24.65
N ARG A 144 -14.25 22.89 25.81
CA ARG A 144 -15.23 23.72 26.51
C ARG A 144 -14.54 25.03 26.89
N ALA A 145 -14.80 26.07 26.10
CA ALA A 145 -14.59 27.44 26.53
C ALA A 145 -15.69 27.78 27.55
N ASP A 146 -15.42 27.55 28.83
CA ASP A 146 -16.10 28.27 29.89
C ASP A 146 -15.21 28.30 31.14
N GLN A 147 -14.30 29.27 31.17
CA GLN A 147 -13.82 29.84 32.43
C GLN A 147 -14.32 31.27 32.46
N THR A 148 -15.55 31.41 32.93
CA THR A 148 -16.07 32.67 33.44
C THR A 148 -15.22 33.06 34.67
N LEU A 149 -14.58 34.22 34.54
CA LEU A 149 -13.85 34.91 35.60
C LEU A 149 -14.85 35.52 36.57
N ASP A 150 -14.99 34.93 37.76
CA ASP A 150 -15.46 35.63 38.97
C ASP A 150 -14.37 35.37 40.04
N GLY A 151 -13.61 36.34 40.54
CA GLY A 151 -13.99 37.71 40.82
C GLY A 151 -14.58 37.82 42.23
N HIS A 152 -13.93 37.30 43.28
CA HIS A 152 -14.27 37.70 44.65
C HIS A 152 -13.04 37.88 45.56
N SER A 153 -12.84 39.16 45.86
CA SER A 153 -12.08 39.75 46.96
C SER A 153 -12.78 39.54 48.31
N THR A 154 -12.04 39.81 49.39
CA THR A 154 -12.40 39.93 50.81
C THR A 154 -12.41 38.61 51.60
N TYR A 155 -11.78 38.44 52.77
CA TYR A 155 -11.10 39.34 53.74
C TYR A 155 -9.80 38.68 54.23
#